data_AF-M3IR61-F1
#
_entry.id   AF-M3IR61-F1
#
_cell.length_a   1.000
_cell.length_b   1.000
_cell.length_c   1.000
_cell.angle_alpha   90.00
_cell.angle_beta   90.00
_cell.angle_gamma   90.00
#
_symmetry.space_group_name_H-M   'P 1'
#
loop_
_entity.id
_entity.type
_entity.pdbx_description
1 polymer ?
#
loop_
_entity_poly.entity_id
_entity_poly.type
_entity_poly.pdbx_seq_one_letter_code
_entity_poly.pdbx_strand_id
1 'polypeptide(L)'
;MCLMLTSVIIHILILGNTIAEEISGVFISFDSLTFSHPRIQYNLPNIPTWTAVLSWELDGSEVEPYDTFTLTLPCVYDFLLDEIAVELEVDDVVYAFCLLNSGEAYVPFSTLDCTILDELTPETFVEGTISLPLTFNVGGSGFASDLESSTCFTEGENTVTFLDGENELSIETYFDVLPDSDPDDAHARTKYIPSFNRASHYLVLSNCPNGYNSGTIGFSLKDPNQQIDCAYIHFGVSDRFNDWLFPTKSDKFDCRYECTPSKLMVYFTNIKPGFRPFLDALVKVPPGVRFQPYNYVIYECTGSSTKKDDSFTRPGRAVRDIQPITSDVQIFVTTRT
;
A
#
# COMPACT_ATOMS: atom_id res chain seq x y z
N MET A 1 69.92 -17.23 35.66
CA MET A 1 70.71 -16.56 34.60
C MET A 1 70.70 -17.47 33.38
N CYS A 2 70.47 -16.88 32.20
CA CYS A 2 70.21 -17.49 30.86
C CYS A 2 68.80 -18.07 30.66
N LEU A 3 67.79 -17.36 30.12
CA LEU A 3 67.57 -16.70 28.81
C LEU A 3 67.35 -17.65 27.62
N MET A 4 66.22 -17.37 26.91
CA MET A 4 65.86 -17.62 25.51
C MET A 4 65.10 -18.93 25.22
N LEU A 5 63.79 -18.88 24.95
CA LEU A 5 63.07 -18.47 23.71
C LEU A 5 63.10 -19.52 22.59
N THR A 6 61.90 -20.01 22.24
CA THR A 6 61.37 -20.50 20.93
C THR A 6 60.38 -21.64 21.22
N SER A 7 59.18 -21.78 20.67
CA SER A 7 58.35 -20.98 19.78
C SER A 7 56.95 -21.59 19.89
N VAL A 8 56.02 -20.96 20.61
CA VAL A 8 54.58 -21.27 20.53
C VAL A 8 53.86 -19.95 20.28
N ILE A 9 53.97 -19.48 19.05
CA ILE A 9 53.12 -18.41 18.53
C ILE A 9 51.80 -19.08 18.14
N ILE A 10 50.91 -19.25 19.12
CA ILE A 10 49.47 -19.34 18.84
C ILE A 10 48.99 -17.90 18.85
N HIS A 11 48.99 -17.27 17.68
CA HIS A 11 48.14 -16.10 17.44
C HIS A 11 46.70 -16.60 17.53
N ILE A 12 46.09 -16.44 18.69
CA ILE A 12 44.63 -16.35 18.78
C ILE A 12 44.29 -15.04 18.07
N LEU A 13 44.01 -15.13 16.77
CA LEU A 13 43.19 -14.14 16.08
C LEU A 13 41.83 -14.16 16.79
N ILE A 14 41.63 -13.22 17.71
CA ILE A 14 40.31 -12.83 18.14
C ILE A 14 39.73 -12.10 16.92
N LEU A 15 39.13 -12.86 16.00
CA LEU A 15 38.12 -12.30 15.12
C LEU A 15 36.99 -11.88 16.06
N GLY A 16 36.99 -10.60 16.46
CA GLY A 16 35.79 -9.98 16.97
C GLY A 16 34.78 -10.09 15.86
N ASN A 17 33.84 -11.01 15.98
CA ASN A 17 32.63 -10.91 15.20
C ASN A 17 31.89 -9.73 15.83
N THR A 18 31.98 -8.54 15.25
CA THR A 18 30.95 -7.53 15.45
C THR A 18 29.69 -8.18 14.91
N ILE A 19 28.81 -8.57 15.83
CA ILE A 19 27.51 -9.07 15.45
C ILE A 19 26.72 -7.80 15.15
N ALA A 20 26.32 -7.61 13.90
CA ALA A 20 25.39 -6.58 13.51
C ALA A 20 24.19 -6.57 14.48
N GLU A 21 23.95 -5.43 15.14
CA GLU A 21 22.84 -5.24 16.06
C GLU A 21 21.63 -4.66 15.32
N GLU A 22 20.44 -4.92 15.85
CA GLU A 22 19.22 -4.21 15.44
C GLU A 22 19.07 -2.99 16.34
N ILE A 23 19.27 -1.80 15.78
CA ILE A 23 19.17 -0.51 16.46
C ILE A 23 17.83 0.17 16.12
N SER A 24 17.54 1.27 16.81
CA SER A 24 16.36 2.08 16.53
C SER A 24 16.62 3.55 16.84
N GLY A 25 15.76 4.43 16.31
CA GLY A 25 15.84 5.88 16.54
C GLY A 25 16.82 6.59 15.59
N VAL A 26 17.14 5.96 14.46
CA VAL A 26 17.88 6.58 13.36
C VAL A 26 17.01 7.65 12.69
N PHE A 27 15.72 7.34 12.48
CA PHE A 27 14.75 8.34 12.05
C PHE A 27 14.24 9.12 13.27
N ILE A 28 14.38 10.45 13.22
CA ILE A 28 14.17 11.32 14.38
C ILE A 28 12.93 12.21 14.27
N SER A 29 12.42 12.45 13.06
CA SER A 29 11.20 13.25 12.86
C SER A 29 10.44 12.92 11.58
N PHE A 30 9.13 13.15 11.62
CA PHE A 30 8.27 13.20 10.45
C PHE A 30 7.98 14.67 10.09
N ASP A 31 8.77 15.22 9.17
CA ASP A 31 8.84 16.66 8.92
C ASP A 31 7.67 17.18 8.09
N SER A 32 7.25 16.42 7.08
CA SER A 32 6.12 16.81 6.23
C SER A 32 5.49 15.62 5.52
N LEU A 33 4.18 15.75 5.24
CA LEU A 33 3.42 14.82 4.42
C LEU A 33 2.57 15.62 3.45
N THR A 34 2.90 15.60 2.16
CA THR A 34 2.26 16.44 1.15
C THR A 34 1.67 15.62 0.02
N PHE A 35 0.41 15.89 -0.33
CA PHE A 35 -0.23 15.31 -1.51
C PHE A 35 0.01 16.18 -2.75
N SER A 36 0.35 15.54 -3.87
CA SER A 36 0.44 16.20 -5.18
C SER A 36 -0.05 15.27 -6.27
N HIS A 37 -0.96 15.76 -7.11
CA HIS A 37 -1.44 15.04 -8.28
C HIS A 37 -1.79 16.01 -9.42
N PRO A 38 -1.46 15.70 -10.69
CA PRO A 38 -1.59 16.65 -11.80
C PRO A 38 -3.03 17.04 -12.16
N ARG A 39 -4.03 16.29 -11.67
CA ARG A 39 -5.45 16.46 -12.05
C ARG A 39 -6.43 16.42 -10.88
N ILE A 40 -5.97 16.11 -9.67
CA ILE A 40 -6.85 15.89 -8.52
C ILE A 40 -6.39 16.85 -7.44
N GLN A 41 -7.35 17.61 -6.92
CA GLN A 41 -7.14 18.61 -5.88
C GLN A 41 -7.69 18.16 -4.52
N TYR A 42 -8.08 16.89 -4.42
CA TYR A 42 -8.58 16.25 -3.20
C TYR A 42 -7.50 15.31 -2.67
N ASN A 43 -7.19 15.44 -1.39
CA ASN A 43 -6.19 14.67 -0.66
C ASN A 43 -6.70 13.26 -0.37
N LEU A 44 -6.83 12.45 -1.42
CA LEU A 44 -7.27 11.06 -1.30
C LEU A 44 -6.08 10.17 -0.89
N PRO A 45 -6.17 9.40 0.22
CA PRO A 45 -5.04 8.61 0.73
C PRO A 45 -4.55 7.52 -0.24
N ASN A 46 -5.48 6.90 -0.96
CA ASN A 46 -5.20 5.83 -1.93
C ASN A 46 -4.92 6.33 -3.35
N ILE A 47 -4.64 7.62 -3.52
CA ILE A 47 -4.25 8.18 -4.81
C ILE A 47 -2.80 8.65 -4.69
N PRO A 48 -1.91 8.17 -5.57
CA PRO A 48 -0.58 8.74 -5.74
C PRO A 48 -0.63 10.24 -6.08
N THR A 49 0.32 11.08 -5.68
CA THR A 49 1.50 10.78 -4.86
C THR A 49 1.39 11.52 -3.53
N TRP A 50 1.61 10.81 -2.44
CA TRP A 50 1.92 11.39 -1.13
C TRP A 50 3.43 11.36 -0.95
N THR A 51 4.02 12.48 -0.55
CA THR A 51 5.46 12.57 -0.27
C THR A 51 5.65 12.76 1.21
N ALA A 52 6.25 11.77 1.86
CA ALA A 52 6.68 11.82 3.26
C ALA A 52 8.14 12.28 3.34
N VAL A 53 8.44 13.29 4.14
CA VAL A 53 9.81 13.74 4.42
C VAL A 53 10.14 13.43 5.87
N LEU A 54 11.23 12.68 6.08
CA LEU A 54 11.69 12.25 7.40
C LEU A 54 13.12 12.74 7.62
N SER A 55 13.43 13.26 8.80
CA SER A 55 14.81 13.51 9.20
C SER A 55 15.40 12.26 9.86
N TRP A 56 16.70 12.07 9.67
CA TRP A 56 17.47 10.97 10.23
C TRP A 56 18.84 11.47 10.70
N GLU A 57 19.42 10.77 11.67
CA GLU A 57 20.78 11.00 12.16
C GLU A 57 21.52 9.68 12.43
N LEU A 58 22.84 9.70 12.27
CA LEU A 58 23.73 8.59 12.62
C LEU A 58 24.95 9.15 13.37
N ASP A 59 25.17 8.65 14.58
CA ASP A 59 26.36 8.93 15.40
C ASP A 59 27.23 7.66 15.47
N GLY A 60 28.35 7.65 14.75
CA GLY A 60 29.25 6.50 14.71
C GLY A 60 29.93 6.20 16.04
N SER A 61 29.83 7.09 17.04
CA SER A 61 30.26 6.79 18.41
C SER A 61 29.26 5.94 19.20
N GLU A 62 28.01 5.82 18.71
CA GLU A 62 26.92 5.06 19.33
C GLU A 62 26.51 3.83 18.54
N VAL A 63 26.69 3.83 17.21
CA VAL A 63 26.30 2.73 16.31
C VAL A 63 27.49 2.29 15.46
N GLU A 64 27.50 1.02 15.03
CA GLU A 64 28.60 0.43 14.27
C GLU A 64 28.21 0.15 12.80
N PRO A 65 29.17 0.11 11.87
CA PRO A 65 28.94 -0.43 10.55
C PRO A 65 28.30 -1.82 10.60
N TYR A 66 27.41 -2.07 9.65
CA TYR A 66 26.58 -3.27 9.52
C TYR A 66 25.44 -3.43 10.52
N ASP A 67 25.29 -2.53 11.50
CA ASP A 67 24.06 -2.47 12.27
C ASP A 67 22.87 -2.22 11.35
N THR A 68 21.71 -2.71 11.77
CA THR A 68 20.47 -2.68 11.00
C THR A 68 19.38 -1.95 11.76
N PHE A 69 18.49 -1.29 11.03
CA PHE A 69 17.31 -0.64 11.59
C PHE A 69 16.17 -0.72 10.60
N THR A 70 14.94 -0.74 11.11
CA THR A 70 13.74 -0.87 10.29
C THR A 70 12.77 0.26 10.60
N LEU A 71 12.42 1.02 9.56
CA LEU A 71 11.27 1.91 9.60
C LEU A 71 10.04 1.14 9.13
N THR A 72 9.05 1.00 9.99
CA THR A 72 7.73 0.46 9.65
C THR A 72 6.77 1.61 9.33
N LEU A 73 6.07 1.50 8.22
CA LEU A 73 5.12 2.48 7.70
C LEU A 73 3.72 1.86 7.67
N PRO A 74 2.99 1.85 8.81
CA PRO A 74 1.62 1.40 8.87
C PRO A 74 0.75 2.04 7.80
N CYS A 75 -0.16 1.25 7.21
CA CYS A 75 -1.13 1.71 6.24
C CYS A 75 -0.53 2.27 4.94
N VAL A 76 0.78 2.12 4.70
CA VAL A 76 1.38 2.41 3.39
C VAL A 76 1.22 1.18 2.50
N TYR A 77 0.72 1.40 1.29
CA TYR A 77 0.47 0.33 0.32
C TYR A 77 1.72 0.02 -0.51
N ASP A 78 2.37 1.06 -1.05
CA ASP A 78 3.47 0.91 -1.99
C ASP A 78 4.33 2.19 -2.05
N PHE A 79 5.61 2.02 -2.39
CA PHE A 79 6.52 3.09 -2.74
C PHE A 79 6.44 3.36 -4.23
N LEU A 80 6.44 4.64 -4.60
CA LEU A 80 6.20 5.08 -5.97
C LEU A 80 7.52 5.34 -6.71
N LEU A 81 8.42 4.37 -6.62
CA LEU A 81 9.79 4.36 -7.15
C LEU A 81 10.01 3.15 -8.06
N ASP A 82 10.90 3.28 -9.04
CA ASP A 82 11.33 2.12 -9.85
C ASP A 82 12.50 1.38 -9.18
N GLU A 83 13.20 2.07 -8.26
CA GLU A 83 14.28 1.57 -7.43
C GLU A 83 13.74 0.67 -6.31
N ILE A 84 14.49 -0.39 -5.98
CA ILE A 84 14.17 -1.30 -4.88
C ILE A 84 14.76 -0.84 -3.54
N ALA A 85 15.50 0.26 -3.55
CA ALA A 85 16.25 0.75 -2.41
C ALA A 85 16.49 2.25 -2.48
N VAL A 86 16.79 2.82 -1.33
CA VAL A 86 17.13 4.23 -1.12
C VAL A 86 18.37 4.34 -0.24
N GLU A 87 19.10 5.43 -0.39
CA GLU A 87 20.37 5.67 0.29
C GLU A 87 20.22 6.83 1.28
N LEU A 88 20.78 6.69 2.47
CA LEU A 88 20.96 7.79 3.43
C LEU A 88 22.33 8.40 3.16
N GLU A 89 22.33 9.53 2.45
CA GLU A 89 23.54 10.11 1.85
C GLU A 89 23.75 11.55 2.32
N VAL A 90 25.00 11.94 2.61
CA VAL A 90 25.38 13.33 2.89
C VAL A 90 26.61 13.66 2.06
N ASP A 91 26.53 14.72 1.25
CA ASP A 91 27.63 15.22 0.41
C ASP A 91 28.28 14.13 -0.48
N ASP A 92 27.47 13.35 -1.20
CA ASP A 92 27.89 12.23 -2.07
C ASP A 92 28.52 11.02 -1.32
N VAL A 93 28.34 10.95 0.00
CA VAL A 93 28.77 9.81 0.85
C VAL A 93 27.54 9.10 1.41
N VAL A 94 27.41 7.81 1.09
CA VAL A 94 26.31 6.96 1.56
C VAL A 94 26.68 6.34 2.91
N TYR A 95 25.85 6.56 3.92
CA TYR A 95 26.06 6.05 5.28
C TYR A 95 25.17 4.86 5.62
N ALA A 96 24.01 4.74 4.97
CA ALA A 96 23.16 3.57 5.08
C ALA A 96 22.42 3.27 3.77
N PHE A 97 22.14 2.00 3.55
CA PHE A 97 21.36 1.51 2.42
C PHE A 97 20.07 0.87 2.92
N CYS A 98 18.92 1.29 2.38
CA CYS A 98 17.59 0.88 2.83
C CYS A 98 16.82 0.18 1.71
N LEU A 99 16.47 -1.08 1.90
CA LEU A 99 15.60 -1.84 1.01
C LEU A 99 14.14 -1.41 1.21
N LEU A 100 13.45 -1.15 0.10
CA LEU A 100 12.03 -0.78 0.10
C LEU A 100 11.16 -2.05 0.00
N ASN A 101 10.37 -2.32 1.03
CA ASN A 101 9.44 -3.44 1.05
C ASN A 101 7.99 -2.94 1.07
N SER A 102 7.32 -2.96 -0.08
CA SER A 102 5.92 -2.58 -0.19
C SER A 102 4.97 -3.64 0.37
N GLY A 103 4.00 -3.24 1.18
CA GLY A 103 3.03 -4.17 1.77
C GLY A 103 2.02 -4.73 0.75
N GLU A 104 1.57 -3.90 -0.18
CA GLU A 104 0.61 -4.20 -1.25
C GLU A 104 -0.58 -5.07 -0.79
N ALA A 105 -0.72 -6.28 -1.34
CA ALA A 105 -1.77 -7.24 -1.02
C ALA A 105 -1.36 -8.27 0.06
N TYR A 106 -0.13 -8.18 0.58
CA TYR A 106 0.43 -9.17 1.51
C TYR A 106 0.25 -8.76 2.97
N VAL A 107 0.60 -7.52 3.30
CA VAL A 107 0.60 -7.00 4.67
C VAL A 107 0.09 -5.55 4.71
N PRO A 108 -0.44 -5.07 5.85
CA PRO A 108 -1.07 -3.75 5.96
C PRO A 108 -0.08 -2.59 6.21
N PHE A 109 1.21 -2.81 6.00
CA PHE A 109 2.29 -1.84 6.20
C PHE A 109 3.41 -2.07 5.19
N SER A 110 4.21 -1.03 4.93
CA SER A 110 5.49 -1.15 4.20
C SER A 110 6.67 -1.00 5.16
N THR A 111 7.87 -1.42 4.77
CA THR A 111 9.09 -1.17 5.56
C THR A 111 10.24 -0.61 4.73
N LEU A 112 11.14 0.12 5.40
CA LEU A 112 12.52 0.33 4.95
C LEU A 112 13.40 -0.52 5.85
N ASP A 113 14.08 -1.52 5.28
CA ASP A 113 15.05 -2.34 6.01
C ASP A 113 16.45 -1.84 5.68
N CYS A 114 17.11 -1.21 6.66
CA CYS A 114 18.34 -0.47 6.45
C CYS A 114 19.55 -1.17 7.05
N THR A 115 20.71 -0.95 6.45
CA THR A 115 22.02 -1.40 6.95
C THR A 115 23.01 -0.25 6.88
N ILE A 116 23.67 0.04 8.00
CA ILE A 116 24.74 1.04 8.10
C ILE A 116 25.98 0.54 7.35
N LEU A 117 26.64 1.44 6.62
CA LEU A 117 27.83 1.14 5.83
C LEU A 117 29.14 1.54 6.52
N ASP A 118 30.26 1.08 5.98
CA ASP A 118 31.61 1.27 6.55
C ASP A 118 32.07 2.75 6.55
N GLU A 119 31.38 3.61 5.80
CA GLU A 119 31.59 5.06 5.77
C GLU A 119 31.29 5.72 7.12
N LEU A 120 30.46 5.11 7.97
CA LEU A 120 30.22 5.58 9.33
C LEU A 120 31.37 5.15 10.26
N THR A 121 32.25 6.09 10.61
CA THR A 121 33.35 5.85 11.54
C THR A 121 33.02 6.36 12.94
N PRO A 122 33.75 5.95 13.99
CA PRO A 122 33.50 6.44 15.36
C PRO A 122 33.59 7.95 15.58
N GLU A 123 34.14 8.70 14.63
CA GLU A 123 34.26 10.16 14.68
C GLU A 123 33.24 10.85 13.75
N THR A 124 32.38 10.07 13.09
CA THR A 124 31.38 10.55 12.14
C THR A 124 30.06 10.82 12.87
N PHE A 125 29.54 12.03 12.70
CA PHE A 125 28.16 12.37 13.01
C PHE A 125 27.53 12.97 11.75
N VAL A 126 26.41 12.43 11.30
CA VAL A 126 25.71 12.89 10.10
C VAL A 126 24.21 12.97 10.33
N GLU A 127 23.59 14.01 9.79
CA GLU A 127 22.15 14.21 9.79
C GLU A 127 21.67 14.59 8.39
N GLY A 128 20.45 14.20 8.06
CA GLY A 128 19.87 14.48 6.76
C GLY A 128 18.36 14.27 6.74
N THR A 129 17.79 14.43 5.55
CA THR A 129 16.37 14.15 5.30
C THR A 129 16.22 13.13 4.18
N ILE A 130 15.21 12.27 4.23
CA ILE A 130 14.79 11.45 3.08
C ILE A 130 13.37 11.83 2.66
N SER A 131 13.11 11.81 1.35
CA SER A 131 11.79 12.06 0.76
C SER A 131 11.27 10.79 0.09
N LEU A 132 10.21 10.20 0.65
CA LEU A 132 9.61 8.96 0.21
C LEU A 132 8.27 9.21 -0.50
N PRO A 133 8.16 8.93 -1.81
CA PRO A 133 6.89 8.99 -2.50
C PRO A 133 6.12 7.68 -2.30
N LEU A 134 4.88 7.78 -1.84
CA LEU A 134 4.09 6.64 -1.42
C LEU A 134 2.60 6.84 -1.71
N THR A 135 1.83 5.77 -1.53
CA THR A 135 0.37 5.81 -1.47
C THR A 135 -0.10 5.01 -0.27
N PHE A 136 -1.16 5.47 0.40
CA PHE A 136 -1.72 4.76 1.53
C PHE A 136 -2.71 3.68 1.08
N ASN A 137 -2.83 2.64 1.90
CA ASN A 137 -3.87 1.63 1.82
C ASN A 137 -5.06 2.06 2.69
N VAL A 138 -6.22 2.23 2.08
CA VAL A 138 -7.51 2.36 2.79
C VAL A 138 -8.49 1.28 2.31
N GLY A 139 -7.97 0.15 1.85
CA GLY A 139 -8.72 -0.97 1.30
C GLY A 139 -8.72 -1.02 -0.23
N GLY A 140 -9.81 -1.56 -0.78
CA GLY A 140 -9.97 -1.72 -2.23
C GLY A 140 -10.03 -3.15 -2.73
N SER A 141 -10.10 -4.14 -1.84
CA SER A 141 -10.37 -5.53 -2.17
C SER A 141 -10.79 -6.33 -0.93
N GLY A 142 -11.01 -7.63 -1.09
CA GLY A 142 -11.17 -8.60 -0.02
C GLY A 142 -9.87 -9.26 0.46
N PHE A 143 -8.69 -8.78 0.06
CA PHE A 143 -7.43 -9.21 0.66
C PHE A 143 -7.40 -8.85 2.15
N ALA A 144 -6.74 -9.67 2.97
CA ALA A 144 -6.67 -9.44 4.41
C ALA A 144 -6.01 -8.10 4.76
N SER A 145 -4.92 -7.73 4.06
CA SER A 145 -4.27 -6.43 4.22
C SER A 145 -5.22 -5.26 3.94
N ASP A 146 -6.02 -5.34 2.88
CA ASP A 146 -6.98 -4.30 2.53
C ASP A 146 -8.14 -4.18 3.54
N LEU A 147 -8.65 -5.30 4.04
CA LEU A 147 -9.71 -5.28 5.07
C LEU A 147 -9.18 -4.69 6.38
N GLU A 148 -7.95 -4.99 6.76
CA GLU A 148 -7.31 -4.39 7.93
C GLU A 148 -7.05 -2.89 7.71
N SER A 149 -6.39 -2.52 6.61
CA SER A 149 -6.06 -1.14 6.29
C SER A 149 -7.28 -0.25 5.98
N SER A 150 -8.44 -0.84 5.69
CA SER A 150 -9.70 -0.09 5.52
C SER A 150 -10.10 0.73 6.76
N THR A 151 -9.52 0.40 7.92
CA THR A 151 -9.79 1.06 9.21
C THR A 151 -8.71 2.05 9.63
N CYS A 152 -7.66 2.24 8.82
CA CYS A 152 -6.52 3.10 9.15
C CYS A 152 -6.89 4.56 9.34
N PHE A 153 -7.74 5.08 8.47
CA PHE A 153 -8.02 6.51 8.38
C PHE A 153 -9.52 6.75 8.23
N THR A 154 -9.94 7.97 8.53
CA THR A 154 -11.26 8.51 8.22
C THR A 154 -11.16 9.76 7.36
N GLU A 155 -12.28 10.24 6.82
CA GLU A 155 -12.37 11.60 6.30
C GLU A 155 -11.99 12.61 7.41
N GLY A 156 -11.26 13.65 7.03
CA GLY A 156 -10.88 14.73 7.95
C GLY A 156 -9.45 14.63 8.46
N GLU A 157 -9.22 15.18 9.65
CA GLU A 157 -7.92 15.17 10.34
C GLU A 157 -7.56 13.75 10.80
N ASN A 158 -6.34 13.32 10.50
CA ASN A 158 -5.77 12.04 10.89
C ASN A 158 -4.32 12.24 11.31
N THR A 159 -3.87 11.48 12.31
CA THR A 159 -2.46 11.33 12.65
C THR A 159 -1.88 10.17 11.85
N VAL A 160 -0.82 10.41 11.08
CA VAL A 160 -0.03 9.37 10.43
C VAL A 160 1.23 9.14 11.25
N THR A 161 1.47 7.90 11.66
CA THR A 161 2.60 7.50 12.50
C THR A 161 3.43 6.43 11.82
N PHE A 162 4.73 6.66 11.67
CA PHE A 162 5.73 5.64 11.32
C PHE A 162 6.52 5.24 12.56
N LEU A 163 7.15 4.08 12.52
CA LEU A 163 7.82 3.46 13.66
C LEU A 163 9.25 3.09 13.30
N ASP A 164 10.23 3.61 14.05
CA ASP A 164 11.61 3.12 14.03
C ASP A 164 11.88 2.42 15.37
N GLY A 165 11.78 1.09 15.37
CA GLY A 165 11.64 0.30 16.60
C GLY A 165 10.41 0.74 17.41
N GLU A 166 10.63 1.18 18.64
CA GLU A 166 9.58 1.73 19.53
C GLU A 166 9.39 3.25 19.37
N ASN A 167 10.18 3.92 18.52
CA ASN A 167 10.10 5.37 18.33
C ASN A 167 9.00 5.72 17.34
N GLU A 168 8.01 6.50 17.80
CA GLU A 168 6.89 6.97 16.99
C GLU A 168 7.20 8.32 16.32
N LEU A 169 7.10 8.36 15.00
CA LEU A 169 7.26 9.55 14.17
C LEU A 169 5.90 9.95 13.58
N SER A 170 5.30 11.01 14.10
CA SER A 170 3.90 11.36 13.79
C SER A 170 3.74 12.73 13.14
N ILE A 171 2.78 12.83 12.21
CA ILE A 171 2.35 14.10 11.62
C ILE A 171 0.83 14.11 11.43
N GLU A 172 0.23 15.29 11.55
CA GLU A 172 -1.18 15.50 11.23
C GLU A 172 -1.38 15.74 9.73
N THR A 173 -2.40 15.13 9.15
CA THR A 173 -2.82 15.35 7.76
C THR A 173 -4.34 15.38 7.64
N TYR A 174 -4.83 15.93 6.53
CA TYR A 174 -6.25 15.95 6.22
C TYR A 174 -6.53 15.10 4.98
N PHE A 175 -7.39 14.10 5.12
CA PHE A 175 -7.83 13.26 4.01
C PHE A 175 -9.24 13.63 3.55
N ASP A 176 -9.38 13.80 2.24
CA ASP A 176 -10.66 14.09 1.60
C ASP A 176 -11.41 12.81 1.21
N VAL A 177 -12.70 12.96 0.92
CA VAL A 177 -13.50 12.01 0.12
C VAL A 177 -13.84 12.62 -1.24
N LEU A 178 -14.36 11.80 -2.16
CA LEU A 178 -14.83 12.33 -3.44
C LEU A 178 -16.19 13.03 -3.25
N PRO A 179 -16.32 14.33 -3.62
CA PRO A 179 -17.50 15.13 -3.28
C PRO A 179 -18.81 14.66 -3.94
N ASP A 180 -18.73 13.95 -5.07
CA ASP A 180 -19.89 13.45 -5.82
C ASP A 180 -20.08 11.93 -5.66
N SER A 181 -19.64 11.34 -4.53
CA SER A 181 -19.87 9.91 -4.27
C SER A 181 -21.09 9.70 -3.39
N ASP A 182 -22.17 9.19 -3.98
CA ASP A 182 -23.31 8.68 -3.23
C ASP A 182 -22.93 7.31 -2.62
N PRO A 183 -22.92 7.16 -1.28
CA PRO A 183 -22.59 5.89 -0.65
C PRO A 183 -23.59 4.79 -0.99
N ASP A 184 -24.82 5.11 -1.39
CA ASP A 184 -25.84 4.14 -1.78
C ASP A 184 -25.71 3.65 -3.22
N ASP A 185 -24.94 4.34 -4.07
CA ASP A 185 -24.73 3.95 -5.46
C ASP A 185 -23.68 2.85 -5.60
N ALA A 186 -23.89 1.97 -6.58
CA ALA A 186 -22.86 1.03 -7.00
C ALA A 186 -21.60 1.77 -7.46
N HIS A 187 -20.44 1.27 -7.05
CA HIS A 187 -19.18 1.88 -7.45
C HIS A 187 -18.11 0.84 -7.71
N ALA A 188 -17.20 1.22 -8.58
CA ALA A 188 -16.03 0.42 -8.92
C ALA A 188 -14.77 1.26 -8.73
N ARG A 189 -13.68 0.57 -8.37
CA ARG A 189 -12.33 1.13 -8.24
C ARG A 189 -11.33 0.17 -8.84
N THR A 190 -10.17 0.69 -9.20
CA THR A 190 -9.09 -0.13 -9.73
C THR A 190 -7.78 0.39 -9.19
N LYS A 191 -6.98 -0.52 -8.63
CA LYS A 191 -5.63 -0.23 -8.15
C LYS A 191 -4.64 -1.19 -8.79
N TYR A 192 -3.41 -0.75 -9.01
CA TYR A 192 -2.35 -1.60 -9.54
C TYR A 192 -1.62 -2.26 -8.38
N ILE A 193 -1.18 -3.50 -8.59
CA ILE A 193 -0.41 -4.29 -7.63
C ILE A 193 0.91 -4.68 -8.33
N PRO A 194 1.99 -3.90 -8.13
CA PRO A 194 3.26 -4.11 -8.81
C PRO A 194 3.82 -5.53 -8.68
N SER A 195 3.84 -6.13 -7.48
CA SER A 195 4.40 -7.48 -7.31
C SER A 195 3.68 -8.56 -8.11
N PHE A 196 2.37 -8.41 -8.33
CA PHE A 196 1.59 -9.31 -9.20
C PHE A 196 1.70 -8.93 -10.68
N ASN A 197 2.13 -7.70 -10.98
CA ASN A 197 2.02 -7.07 -12.29
C ASN A 197 0.57 -7.18 -12.83
N ARG A 198 -0.39 -6.83 -11.97
CA ARG A 198 -1.84 -6.91 -12.22
C ARG A 198 -2.55 -5.69 -11.64
N ALA A 199 -3.73 -5.38 -12.15
CA ALA A 199 -4.65 -4.47 -11.50
C ALA A 199 -5.69 -5.26 -10.70
N SER A 200 -6.02 -4.85 -9.48
CA SER A 200 -7.22 -5.30 -8.79
C SER A 200 -8.40 -4.43 -9.19
N HIS A 201 -9.47 -5.05 -9.71
CA HIS A 201 -10.71 -4.37 -10.03
C HIS A 201 -11.77 -4.72 -8.98
N TYR A 202 -12.16 -3.72 -8.20
CA TYR A 202 -13.16 -3.80 -7.13
C TYR A 202 -14.51 -3.25 -7.61
N LEU A 203 -15.59 -3.90 -7.19
CA LEU A 203 -16.98 -3.51 -7.45
C LEU A 203 -17.84 -3.83 -6.23
N VAL A 204 -18.79 -2.94 -5.93
CA VAL A 204 -19.84 -3.17 -4.95
C VAL A 204 -21.19 -2.70 -5.50
N LEU A 205 -22.25 -3.44 -5.17
CA LEU A 205 -23.62 -3.17 -5.64
C LEU A 205 -24.24 -1.92 -5.05
N SER A 206 -25.30 -1.36 -5.63
CA SER A 206 -26.09 -0.31 -4.96
C SER A 206 -26.73 -0.81 -3.68
N ASN A 207 -26.93 0.05 -2.68
CA ASN A 207 -27.44 -0.29 -1.36
C ASN A 207 -28.94 -0.67 -1.39
N CYS A 208 -29.29 -1.77 -0.72
CA CYS A 208 -30.66 -2.11 -0.36
C CYS A 208 -30.75 -2.19 1.17
N PRO A 209 -31.22 -1.13 1.87
CA PRO A 209 -31.24 -1.10 3.32
C PRO A 209 -31.98 -2.27 3.97
N ASN A 210 -33.07 -2.73 3.33
CA ASN A 210 -33.88 -3.87 3.77
C ASN A 210 -33.35 -5.24 3.33
N GLY A 211 -32.17 -5.30 2.69
CA GLY A 211 -31.58 -6.52 2.15
C GLY A 211 -31.96 -6.78 0.69
N TYR A 212 -31.45 -7.89 0.15
CA TYR A 212 -31.59 -8.27 -1.25
C TYR A 212 -32.32 -9.61 -1.35
N ASN A 213 -33.41 -9.67 -2.11
CA ASN A 213 -34.05 -10.93 -2.47
C ASN A 213 -33.15 -11.75 -3.40
N SER A 214 -32.61 -11.09 -4.43
CA SER A 214 -31.71 -11.71 -5.40
C SER A 214 -30.84 -10.68 -6.11
N GLY A 215 -29.76 -11.14 -6.72
CA GLY A 215 -28.96 -10.26 -7.56
C GLY A 215 -27.82 -10.94 -8.30
N THR A 216 -27.11 -10.12 -9.05
CA THR A 216 -25.96 -10.46 -9.87
C THR A 216 -24.99 -9.29 -9.85
N ILE A 217 -23.79 -9.56 -9.36
CA ILE A 217 -22.66 -8.63 -9.35
C ILE A 217 -21.52 -9.26 -10.16
N GLY A 218 -20.85 -8.48 -10.99
CA GLY A 218 -19.81 -9.02 -11.87
C GLY A 218 -19.21 -7.96 -12.77
N PHE A 219 -18.24 -8.37 -13.58
CA PHE A 219 -17.74 -7.55 -14.66
C PHE A 219 -17.26 -8.38 -15.85
N SER A 220 -17.15 -7.75 -17.01
CA SER A 220 -16.60 -8.35 -18.21
C SER A 220 -15.61 -7.43 -18.91
N LEU A 221 -14.69 -8.05 -19.63
CA LEU A 221 -13.64 -7.39 -20.40
C LEU A 221 -13.99 -7.46 -21.89
N LYS A 222 -13.89 -6.32 -22.57
CA LYS A 222 -14.12 -6.24 -24.02
C LYS A 222 -12.84 -6.49 -24.83
N ASP A 223 -11.69 -6.12 -24.27
CA ASP A 223 -10.40 -6.30 -24.93
C ASP A 223 -9.88 -7.73 -24.70
N PRO A 224 -9.66 -8.53 -25.76
CA PRO A 224 -9.17 -9.90 -25.62
C PRO A 224 -7.73 -10.00 -25.07
N ASN A 225 -6.99 -8.89 -25.04
CA ASN A 225 -5.64 -8.85 -24.45
C ASN A 225 -5.66 -8.61 -22.94
N GLN A 226 -6.83 -8.31 -22.37
CA GLN A 226 -7.03 -8.22 -20.94
C GLN A 226 -7.59 -9.54 -20.42
N GLN A 227 -7.15 -9.96 -19.23
CA GLN A 227 -7.55 -11.26 -18.67
C GLN A 227 -7.81 -11.18 -17.17
N ILE A 228 -8.96 -11.66 -16.73
CA ILE A 228 -9.28 -11.88 -15.32
C ILE A 228 -8.48 -13.09 -14.83
N ASP A 229 -7.80 -12.93 -13.72
CA ASP A 229 -7.11 -14.02 -13.03
C ASP A 229 -8.06 -14.69 -12.04
N CYS A 230 -8.70 -15.78 -12.50
CA CYS A 230 -9.68 -16.51 -11.69
C CYS A 230 -9.09 -17.21 -10.45
N ALA A 231 -7.76 -17.23 -10.29
CA ALA A 231 -7.12 -17.72 -9.06
C ALA A 231 -7.16 -16.68 -7.92
N TYR A 232 -7.33 -15.40 -8.26
CA TYR A 232 -7.32 -14.28 -7.31
C TYR A 232 -8.60 -13.48 -7.43
N ILE A 233 -9.69 -14.06 -6.90
CA ILE A 233 -10.99 -13.42 -6.79
C ILE A 233 -11.44 -13.41 -5.34
N HIS A 234 -12.06 -12.32 -4.92
CA HIS A 234 -12.77 -12.26 -3.65
C HIS A 234 -14.19 -11.79 -3.89
N PHE A 235 -15.11 -12.28 -3.08
CA PHE A 235 -16.46 -11.77 -2.99
C PHE A 235 -16.95 -11.99 -1.57
N GLY A 236 -17.72 -11.03 -1.08
CA GLY A 236 -18.24 -11.04 0.27
C GLY A 236 -19.41 -10.09 0.41
N VAL A 237 -19.98 -10.07 1.60
CA VAL A 237 -20.90 -9.02 2.03
C VAL A 237 -20.28 -8.27 3.21
N SER A 238 -20.43 -6.96 3.21
CA SER A 238 -20.06 -6.12 4.35
C SER A 238 -21.26 -5.32 4.83
N ASP A 239 -21.37 -5.09 6.13
CA ASP A 239 -22.33 -4.15 6.74
C ASP A 239 -21.69 -2.80 7.10
N ARG A 240 -20.39 -2.64 6.81
CA ARG A 240 -19.65 -1.43 7.09
C ARG A 240 -18.63 -1.17 5.99
N PHE A 241 -18.69 0.05 5.46
CA PHE A 241 -17.75 0.58 4.49
C PHE A 241 -17.10 1.81 5.10
N ASN A 242 -15.83 2.05 4.76
CA ASN A 242 -15.13 3.27 5.18
C ASN A 242 -15.52 4.45 4.30
N ASP A 243 -14.91 5.61 4.57
CA ASP A 243 -15.26 6.88 3.92
C ASP A 243 -14.93 6.90 2.41
N TRP A 244 -14.03 6.02 1.96
CA TRP A 244 -13.72 5.79 0.53
C TRP A 244 -14.53 4.65 -0.09
N LEU A 245 -15.55 4.18 0.62
CA LEU A 245 -16.52 3.17 0.25
C LEU A 245 -15.95 1.75 0.08
N PHE A 246 -14.85 1.43 0.76
CA PHE A 246 -14.29 0.08 0.77
C PHE A 246 -14.79 -0.75 1.95
N PRO A 247 -14.92 -2.08 1.79
CA PRO A 247 -15.46 -2.92 2.84
C PRO A 247 -14.47 -3.02 4.01
N THR A 248 -14.97 -2.90 5.23
CA THR A 248 -14.15 -3.07 6.45
C THR A 248 -14.10 -4.51 6.96
N LYS A 249 -14.91 -5.39 6.37
CA LYS A 249 -14.91 -6.83 6.62
C LYS A 249 -15.51 -7.57 5.43
N SER A 250 -15.35 -8.89 5.43
CA SER A 250 -15.89 -9.76 4.38
C SER A 250 -16.56 -10.98 5.00
N ASP A 251 -17.90 -10.92 5.11
CA ASP A 251 -18.69 -12.07 5.53
C ASP A 251 -19.01 -12.93 4.30
N LYS A 252 -18.97 -14.26 4.48
CA LYS A 252 -19.40 -15.22 3.46
C LYS A 252 -20.93 -15.21 3.33
N PHE A 253 -21.41 -15.52 2.12
CA PHE A 253 -22.82 -15.64 1.82
C PHE A 253 -23.06 -16.73 0.77
N ASP A 254 -24.31 -17.21 0.68
CA ASP A 254 -24.68 -18.23 -0.29
C ASP A 254 -24.75 -17.64 -1.70
N CYS A 255 -23.89 -18.14 -2.58
CA CYS A 255 -23.82 -17.70 -3.97
C CYS A 255 -23.33 -18.81 -4.90
N ARG A 256 -23.57 -18.62 -6.19
CA ARG A 256 -22.86 -19.33 -7.26
C ARG A 256 -22.06 -18.31 -8.07
N TYR A 257 -20.94 -18.71 -8.64
CA TYR A 257 -20.15 -17.83 -9.47
C TYR A 257 -19.63 -18.51 -10.74
N GLU A 258 -19.33 -17.70 -11.73
CA GLU A 258 -18.70 -18.09 -13.00
C GLU A 258 -17.50 -17.17 -13.21
N CYS A 259 -16.32 -17.75 -13.43
CA CYS A 259 -15.13 -16.99 -13.77
C CYS A 259 -14.49 -17.56 -15.04
N THR A 260 -14.27 -16.69 -16.01
CA THR A 260 -13.50 -16.94 -17.22
C THR A 260 -12.49 -15.80 -17.40
N PRO A 261 -11.50 -15.93 -18.30
CA PRO A 261 -10.56 -14.85 -18.57
C PRO A 261 -11.23 -13.52 -19.00
N SER A 262 -12.47 -13.53 -19.47
CA SER A 262 -13.16 -12.30 -19.93
C SER A 262 -14.37 -11.92 -19.08
N LYS A 263 -14.77 -12.72 -18.09
CA LYS A 263 -16.00 -12.49 -17.33
C LYS A 263 -15.95 -13.10 -15.94
N LEU A 264 -16.31 -12.30 -14.93
CA LEU A 264 -16.59 -12.76 -13.57
C LEU A 264 -18.04 -12.39 -13.23
N MET A 265 -18.83 -13.36 -12.80
CA MET A 265 -20.22 -13.17 -12.35
C MET A 265 -20.46 -13.91 -11.05
N VAL A 266 -21.08 -13.24 -10.09
CA VAL A 266 -21.55 -13.80 -8.83
C VAL A 266 -23.07 -13.61 -8.76
N TYR A 267 -23.80 -14.71 -8.56
CA TYR A 267 -25.25 -14.73 -8.46
C TYR A 267 -25.65 -15.15 -7.05
N PHE A 268 -26.60 -14.45 -6.45
CA PHE A 268 -26.93 -14.64 -5.05
C PHE A 268 -28.41 -14.39 -4.76
N THR A 269 -28.83 -14.83 -3.57
CA THR A 269 -30.18 -14.67 -3.04
C THR A 269 -30.14 -14.39 -1.55
N ASN A 270 -31.16 -13.71 -1.03
CA ASN A 270 -31.42 -13.55 0.41
C ASN A 270 -30.26 -12.94 1.21
N ILE A 271 -29.76 -11.78 0.80
CA ILE A 271 -28.80 -11.00 1.60
C ILE A 271 -29.58 -10.23 2.68
N LYS A 272 -29.15 -10.38 3.94
CA LYS A 272 -29.80 -9.75 5.09
C LYS A 272 -29.77 -8.21 5.03
N PRO A 273 -30.72 -7.52 5.70
CA PRO A 273 -30.70 -6.07 5.87
C PRO A 273 -29.35 -5.54 6.38
N GLY A 274 -28.95 -4.37 5.87
CA GLY A 274 -27.70 -3.71 6.24
C GLY A 274 -26.42 -4.28 5.61
N PHE A 275 -26.47 -5.42 4.91
CA PHE A 275 -25.31 -6.02 4.26
C PHE A 275 -25.31 -5.73 2.76
N ARG A 276 -24.13 -5.47 2.20
CA ARG A 276 -23.95 -5.07 0.80
C ARG A 276 -22.91 -5.97 0.11
N PRO A 277 -23.27 -6.64 -1.01
CA PRO A 277 -22.33 -7.49 -1.74
C PRO A 277 -21.26 -6.69 -2.49
N PHE A 278 -20.03 -7.15 -2.38
CA PHE A 278 -18.89 -6.67 -3.16
C PHE A 278 -18.09 -7.83 -3.75
N LEU A 279 -17.26 -7.52 -4.74
CA LEU A 279 -16.25 -8.42 -5.28
C LEU A 279 -15.02 -7.66 -5.72
N ASP A 280 -13.92 -8.38 -5.87
CA ASP A 280 -12.77 -7.95 -6.64
C ASP A 280 -12.10 -9.12 -7.34
N ALA A 281 -11.28 -8.79 -8.33
CA ALA A 281 -10.40 -9.77 -8.96
C ALA A 281 -9.15 -9.09 -9.51
N LEU A 282 -8.05 -9.84 -9.54
CA LEU A 282 -6.88 -9.43 -10.31
C LEU A 282 -7.14 -9.55 -11.81
N VAL A 283 -6.64 -8.56 -12.55
CA VAL A 283 -6.77 -8.46 -13.99
C VAL A 283 -5.41 -8.13 -14.59
N LYS A 284 -5.02 -8.92 -15.59
CA LYS A 284 -3.88 -8.62 -16.44
C LYS A 284 -4.31 -7.57 -17.45
N VAL A 285 -3.64 -6.42 -17.44
CA VAL A 285 -3.88 -5.34 -18.39
C VAL A 285 -2.54 -4.98 -19.03
N PRO A 286 -2.39 -5.09 -20.36
CA PRO A 286 -1.13 -4.74 -21.01
C PRO A 286 -0.78 -3.26 -20.85
N PRO A 287 0.51 -2.88 -20.81
CA PRO A 287 0.94 -1.50 -20.75
C PRO A 287 0.36 -0.66 -21.89
N GLY A 288 -0.08 0.56 -21.59
CA GLY A 288 -0.65 1.49 -22.57
C GLY A 288 -2.08 1.16 -23.01
N VAL A 289 -2.67 0.07 -22.52
CA VAL A 289 -4.08 -0.27 -22.80
C VAL A 289 -4.98 0.35 -21.73
N ARG A 290 -6.08 0.95 -22.19
CA ARG A 290 -7.11 1.47 -21.29
C ARG A 290 -7.93 0.32 -20.70
N PHE A 291 -7.96 0.23 -19.37
CA PHE A 291 -8.84 -0.70 -18.68
C PHE A 291 -10.26 -0.12 -18.60
N GLN A 292 -11.26 -0.79 -19.17
CA GLN A 292 -12.64 -0.29 -19.19
C GLN A 292 -13.64 -1.46 -19.11
N PRO A 293 -13.80 -2.05 -17.92
CA PRO A 293 -14.73 -3.16 -17.72
C PRO A 293 -16.19 -2.70 -17.86
N TYR A 294 -17.05 -3.63 -18.30
CA TYR A 294 -18.50 -3.49 -18.16
C TYR A 294 -18.93 -4.16 -16.86
N ASN A 295 -19.46 -3.39 -15.91
CA ASN A 295 -19.85 -3.83 -14.59
C ASN A 295 -21.33 -4.19 -14.57
N TYR A 296 -21.62 -5.40 -14.12
CA TYR A 296 -22.98 -5.91 -13.92
C TYR A 296 -23.43 -5.59 -12.50
N VAL A 297 -24.51 -4.82 -12.39
CA VAL A 297 -25.10 -4.39 -11.11
C VAL A 297 -26.61 -4.60 -11.23
N ILE A 298 -27.04 -5.83 -11.04
CA ILE A 298 -28.46 -6.21 -11.26
C ILE A 298 -28.99 -6.82 -9.97
N TYR A 299 -30.05 -6.26 -9.40
CA TYR A 299 -30.50 -6.68 -8.07
C TYR A 299 -31.99 -6.44 -7.83
N GLU A 300 -32.54 -7.12 -6.84
CA GLU A 300 -33.90 -6.96 -6.36
C GLU A 300 -33.85 -6.76 -4.84
N CYS A 301 -34.16 -5.54 -4.37
CA CYS A 301 -34.23 -5.28 -2.93
C CYS A 301 -35.44 -5.99 -2.30
N THR A 302 -35.28 -6.44 -1.06
CA THR A 302 -36.39 -6.99 -0.28
C THR A 302 -37.51 -5.95 -0.10
N GLY A 303 -38.74 -6.36 -0.42
CA GLY A 303 -39.91 -5.49 -0.43
C GLY A 303 -40.14 -4.73 -1.74
N SER A 304 -39.21 -4.80 -2.71
CA SER A 304 -39.44 -4.34 -4.07
C SER A 304 -40.11 -5.42 -4.91
N SER A 305 -41.01 -5.03 -5.82
CA SER A 305 -41.55 -5.93 -6.86
C SER A 305 -40.78 -5.81 -8.17
N THR A 306 -39.75 -4.95 -8.24
CA THR A 306 -38.97 -4.68 -9.45
C THR A 306 -37.51 -5.01 -9.25
N LYS A 307 -36.96 -5.71 -10.24
CA LYS A 307 -35.53 -5.87 -10.43
C LYS A 307 -34.96 -4.59 -11.04
N LYS A 308 -33.86 -4.09 -10.48
CA LYS A 308 -33.09 -2.96 -11.00
C LYS A 308 -31.86 -3.46 -11.75
N ASP A 309 -31.45 -2.69 -12.74
CA ASP A 309 -30.23 -2.88 -13.51
C ASP A 309 -29.50 -1.54 -13.60
N ASP A 310 -28.55 -1.36 -12.69
CA ASP A 310 -27.70 -0.18 -12.61
C ASP A 310 -26.34 -0.46 -13.26
N SER A 311 -26.27 -1.44 -14.17
CA SER A 311 -25.01 -1.84 -14.82
C SER A 311 -24.40 -0.68 -15.60
N PHE A 312 -23.08 -0.52 -15.48
CA PHE A 312 -22.38 0.63 -16.03
C PHE A 312 -21.02 0.26 -16.61
N THR A 313 -20.53 1.08 -17.52
CA THR A 313 -19.13 1.06 -17.93
C THR A 313 -18.44 2.23 -17.24
N ARG A 314 -17.46 1.96 -16.39
CA ARG A 314 -16.58 3.00 -15.85
C ARG A 314 -15.20 2.76 -16.42
N PRO A 315 -14.61 3.74 -17.14
CA PRO A 315 -13.21 3.61 -17.50
C PRO A 315 -12.40 3.51 -16.22
N GLY A 316 -11.67 2.40 -16.06
CA GLY A 316 -10.51 2.38 -15.22
C GLY A 316 -9.48 3.36 -15.78
N ARG A 317 -8.59 3.84 -14.91
CA ARG A 317 -7.39 4.54 -15.36
C ARG A 317 -6.55 3.56 -16.21
N ALA A 318 -5.80 4.07 -17.19
CA ALA A 318 -4.86 3.20 -17.92
C ALA A 318 -3.83 2.65 -16.92
N VAL A 319 -3.24 1.47 -17.15
CA VAL A 319 -2.20 0.95 -16.24
C VAL A 319 -1.07 1.96 -16.05
N ARG A 320 -0.72 2.73 -17.09
CA ARG A 320 0.24 3.82 -17.02
C ARG A 320 -0.20 5.00 -16.14
N ASP A 321 -1.51 5.23 -16.01
CA ASP A 321 -2.09 6.28 -15.13
C ASP A 321 -2.40 5.75 -13.71
N ILE A 322 -2.27 4.44 -13.48
CA ILE A 322 -2.39 3.76 -12.18
C ILE A 322 -1.00 3.47 -11.61
N GLN A 323 -0.01 3.25 -12.48
CA GLN A 323 1.40 3.38 -12.13
C GLN A 323 1.65 4.83 -11.71
N PRO A 324 2.48 5.06 -10.69
CA PRO A 324 2.94 6.41 -10.39
C PRO A 324 3.53 7.05 -11.65
N ILE A 325 3.37 8.37 -11.76
CA ILE A 325 4.07 9.16 -12.75
C ILE A 325 5.53 9.20 -12.28
N THR A 326 6.29 8.15 -12.59
CA THR A 326 7.68 7.97 -12.14
C THR A 326 8.66 8.93 -12.84
N SER A 327 8.23 9.69 -13.85
CA SER A 327 9.18 10.44 -14.68
C SER A 327 9.87 11.63 -14.00
N ASP A 328 9.39 12.10 -12.84
CA ASP A 328 9.90 13.34 -12.21
C ASP A 328 9.96 13.29 -10.68
N VAL A 329 9.77 12.12 -10.05
CA VAL A 329 9.80 12.01 -8.58
C VAL A 329 11.22 11.66 -8.15
N GLN A 330 11.96 12.66 -7.68
CA GLN A 330 13.30 12.50 -7.15
C GLN A 330 13.26 12.39 -5.62
N ILE A 331 14.11 11.53 -5.07
CA ILE A 331 14.47 11.56 -3.66
C ILE A 331 15.40 12.76 -3.49
N PHE A 332 15.05 13.68 -2.59
CA PHE A 332 15.93 14.76 -2.18
C PHE A 332 16.51 14.42 -0.83
N VAL A 333 17.84 14.36 -0.75
CA VAL A 333 18.54 14.39 0.52
C VAL A 333 19.10 15.79 0.71
N THR A 334 18.71 16.44 1.80
CA THR A 334 19.20 17.77 2.15
C THR A 334 20.04 17.66 3.39
N THR A 335 21.25 18.20 3.35
CA THR A 335 22.22 18.16 4.45
C THR A 335 22.18 19.48 5.22
N ARG A 336 22.38 19.42 6.53
CA ARG A 336 22.80 20.57 7.34
C ARG A 336 24.19 20.27 7.89
N THR A 337 25.07 21.27 7.79
CA THR A 337 26.43 21.26 8.34
C THR A 337 26.51 22.09 9.60
#